data_AF-A0A968NTQ4-F1
#
_entry.id   AF-A0A968NTQ4-F1
#
_cell.length_a   1.000
_cell.length_b   1.000
_cell.length_c   1.000
_cell.angle_alpha   90.00
_cell.angle_beta   90.00
_cell.angle_gamma   90.00
#
_symmetry.space_group_name_H-M   'P 1'
#
loop_
_entity.id
_entity.type
_entity.pdbx_description
1 polymer ?
#
loop_
_entity_poly.entity_id
_entity_poly.type
_entity_poly.pdbx_seq_one_letter_code
_entity_poly.pdbx_strand_id
1 'polypeptide(L)'
;MTFFLALMTSIAMPTFADEAAIAQTPPSTDSIDLAPEIIEQSPVLQRWQEEIPDVRQDIQNDPSFRTRVRVGYGEVSGEGSVGVGVEDVFLGRSNFTISGDYQGGDRSSYGADLHYYVRPLGSAVNVAPIVGYRHLDETDGVNVGARLMLSLSRTGAADISVTQSWVAPGSS
;
A
#
# COMPACT_ATOMS: atom_id res chain seq x y z
N MET A 1 24.31 -53.58 -26.59
CA MET A 1 24.94 -52.69 -27.58
C MET A 1 24.06 -51.47 -27.72
N THR A 2 24.68 -50.31 -27.95
CA THR A 2 24.10 -48.97 -28.12
C THR A 2 24.02 -48.12 -26.84
N PHE A 3 25.14 -47.42 -26.63
CA PHE A 3 25.32 -46.22 -25.82
C PHE A 3 24.33 -45.11 -26.22
N PHE A 4 23.85 -44.32 -25.25
CA PHE A 4 23.49 -42.93 -25.51
C PHE A 4 24.26 -42.00 -24.57
N LEU A 5 25.03 -41.13 -25.22
CA LEU A 5 25.98 -40.17 -24.66
C LEU A 5 25.23 -38.89 -24.25
N ALA A 6 25.78 -38.23 -23.24
CA ALA A 6 25.30 -37.02 -22.58
C ALA A 6 25.19 -35.78 -23.49
N LEU A 7 24.31 -34.86 -23.09
CA LEU A 7 24.59 -33.42 -23.18
C LEU A 7 24.02 -32.72 -21.94
N MET A 8 24.86 -32.58 -20.92
CA MET A 8 24.61 -31.71 -19.76
C MET A 8 25.09 -30.31 -20.13
N THR A 9 24.17 -29.43 -20.52
CA THR A 9 24.47 -28.03 -20.78
C THR A 9 24.59 -27.29 -19.45
N SER A 10 25.82 -27.09 -18.99
CA SER A 10 26.14 -26.26 -17.83
C SER A 10 25.89 -24.79 -18.17
N ILE A 11 24.83 -24.20 -17.61
CA ILE A 11 24.65 -22.74 -17.62
C ILE A 11 25.51 -22.19 -16.47
N ALA A 12 26.65 -21.58 -16.82
CA ALA A 12 27.41 -20.79 -15.88
C ALA A 12 26.58 -19.56 -15.49
N MET A 13 26.15 -19.49 -14.22
CA MET A 13 25.62 -18.26 -13.67
C MET A 13 26.76 -17.23 -13.57
N PRO A 14 26.56 -15.98 -14.00
CA PRO A 14 27.49 -14.92 -13.63
C PRO A 14 27.45 -14.76 -12.12
N THR A 15 28.57 -15.03 -11.47
CA THR A 15 28.84 -14.65 -10.09
C THR A 15 28.85 -13.13 -10.02
N PHE A 16 27.75 -12.53 -9.54
CA PHE A 16 27.74 -11.14 -9.13
C PHE A 16 28.49 -11.00 -7.80
N ALA A 17 29.82 -11.02 -7.88
CA ALA A 17 30.68 -10.52 -6.82
C ALA A 17 30.91 -9.04 -7.10
N ASP A 18 29.95 -8.20 -6.71
CA ASP A 18 30.18 -6.77 -6.58
C ASP A 18 29.57 -6.35 -5.24
N GLU A 19 30.34 -6.63 -4.18
CA GLU A 19 30.10 -6.12 -2.84
C GLU A 19 30.38 -4.61 -2.91
N ALA A 20 29.33 -3.84 -3.24
CA ALA A 20 29.37 -2.39 -3.13
C ALA A 20 29.59 -2.03 -1.66
N ALA A 21 30.86 -1.90 -1.29
CA ALA A 21 31.30 -1.38 -0.01
C ALA A 21 30.65 -0.01 0.18
N ILE A 22 29.64 0.05 1.05
CA ILE A 22 29.10 1.31 1.55
C ILE A 22 30.27 1.97 2.27
N ALA A 23 30.85 3.02 1.68
CA ALA A 23 31.92 3.78 2.30
C ALA A 23 31.43 4.35 3.64
N GLN A 24 31.73 3.65 4.73
CA GLN A 24 31.60 4.19 6.08
C GLN A 24 32.79 5.12 6.26
N THR A 25 32.63 6.39 5.92
CA THR A 25 33.53 7.44 6.40
C THR A 25 33.46 7.40 7.92
N PRO A 26 34.57 7.20 8.66
CA PRO A 26 34.56 7.30 10.12
C PRO A 26 34.03 8.68 10.51
N PRO A 27 33.20 8.81 11.57
CA PRO A 27 32.71 10.10 11.98
C PRO A 27 33.90 10.97 12.38
N SER A 28 34.22 11.98 11.58
CA SER A 28 35.13 13.05 11.98
C SER A 28 34.52 13.72 13.20
N THR A 29 35.27 13.85 14.29
CA THR A 29 34.87 14.58 15.51
C THR A 29 34.90 16.10 15.31
N ASP A 30 34.56 16.56 14.11
CA ASP A 30 34.33 17.98 13.85
C ASP A 30 32.95 18.29 14.42
N SER A 31 32.93 18.79 15.66
CA SER A 31 31.73 19.34 16.27
C SER A 31 31.17 20.41 15.33
N ILE A 32 30.01 20.12 14.74
CA ILE A 32 29.30 21.06 13.87
C ILE A 32 28.98 22.30 14.71
N ASP A 33 29.70 23.40 14.47
CA ASP A 33 29.51 24.67 15.16
C ASP A 33 28.31 25.41 14.57
N LEU A 34 27.13 25.16 15.15
CA LEU A 34 25.88 25.83 14.79
C LEU A 34 25.62 26.97 15.76
N ALA A 35 25.31 28.15 15.23
CA ALA A 35 24.88 29.29 16.04
C ALA A 35 23.62 28.91 16.87
N PRO A 36 23.55 29.26 18.17
CA PRO A 36 22.43 28.90 19.04
C PRO A 36 21.07 29.32 18.47
N GLU A 37 21.04 30.45 17.77
CA GLU A 37 19.82 30.98 17.13
C GLU A 37 19.27 30.01 16.07
N ILE A 38 20.13 29.27 15.36
CA ILE A 38 19.72 28.28 14.34
C ILE A 38 19.08 27.05 15.01
N ILE A 39 19.64 26.64 16.14
CA ILE A 39 19.14 25.50 16.92
C ILE A 39 17.77 25.85 17.54
N GLU A 40 17.65 27.04 18.13
CA GLU A 40 16.42 27.52 18.76
C GLU A 40 15.31 27.88 17.76
N GLN A 41 15.65 28.25 16.53
CA GLN A 41 14.64 28.60 15.52
C GLN A 41 14.22 27.42 14.63
N SER A 42 14.92 26.27 14.69
CA SER A 42 14.63 25.11 13.85
C SER A 42 13.81 24.04 14.59
N PRO A 43 12.53 23.86 14.25
CA PRO A 43 11.69 22.81 14.85
C PRO A 43 12.22 21.40 14.58
N VAL A 44 12.98 21.23 13.48
CA VAL A 44 13.59 19.94 13.11
C VAL A 44 14.75 19.63 14.03
N LEU A 45 15.65 20.60 14.27
CA LEU A 45 16.81 20.40 15.15
C LEU A 45 16.41 20.23 16.61
N GLN A 46 15.34 20.90 17.06
CA GLN A 46 14.77 20.66 18.38
C GLN A 46 14.29 19.21 18.52
N ARG A 47 13.52 18.72 17.56
CA ARG A 47 13.00 17.34 17.56
C ARG A 47 14.13 16.30 17.55
N TRP A 48 15.21 16.55 16.81
CA TRP A 48 16.34 15.63 16.71
C TRP A 48 17.27 15.66 17.93
N GLN A 49 17.25 16.74 18.72
CA GLN A 49 17.93 16.80 20.01
C GLN A 49 17.19 16.03 21.10
N GLU A 50 15.85 15.98 21.03
CA GLU A 50 15.03 15.19 21.95
C GLU A 50 15.19 13.69 21.68
N GLU A 51 15.10 13.27 20.40
CA GLU A 51 15.22 11.88 19.99
C GLU A 51 15.81 11.78 18.59
N ILE A 52 16.82 10.91 18.41
CA ILE A 52 17.36 10.62 17.07
C ILE A 52 16.28 9.87 16.28
N PRO A 53 15.76 10.43 15.17
CA PRO A 53 14.66 9.81 14.44
C PRO A 53 15.10 8.54 13.71
N ASP A 54 14.29 7.48 13.76
CA ASP A 54 14.41 6.36 12.83
C ASP A 54 13.72 6.72 11.50
N VAL A 55 14.46 7.43 10.65
CA VAL A 55 14.00 7.86 9.31
C VAL A 55 13.58 6.66 8.45
N ARG A 56 14.18 5.48 8.65
CA ARG A 56 13.82 4.27 7.92
C ARG A 56 12.43 3.79 8.37
N GLN A 57 12.16 3.79 9.66
CA GLN A 57 10.84 3.45 10.19
C GLN A 57 9.78 4.44 9.71
N ASP A 58 10.09 5.74 9.67
CA ASP A 58 9.18 6.76 9.16
C ASP A 58 8.85 6.53 7.69
N ILE A 59 9.86 6.32 6.84
CA ILE A 59 9.66 6.06 5.40
C ILE A 59 8.85 4.78 5.16
N GLN A 60 9.03 3.75 5.97
CA GLN A 60 8.30 2.48 5.81
C GLN A 60 6.82 2.62 6.19
N ASN A 61 6.51 3.45 7.17
CA ASN A 61 5.15 3.62 7.69
C ASN A 61 4.42 4.83 7.10
N ASP A 62 5.10 5.70 6.35
CA ASP A 62 4.51 6.76 5.54
C ASP A 62 3.76 6.13 4.35
N PRO A 63 2.42 6.21 4.28
CA PRO A 63 1.67 5.52 3.24
C PRO A 63 1.99 6.03 1.84
N SER A 64 2.26 5.12 0.90
CA SER A 64 2.52 5.49 -0.49
C SER A 64 1.27 5.97 -1.24
N PHE A 65 0.10 5.74 -0.65
CA PHE A 65 -1.22 6.10 -1.16
C PHE A 65 -1.99 6.86 -0.08
N ARG A 66 -2.99 7.64 -0.51
CA ARG A 66 -3.80 8.49 0.36
C ARG A 66 -5.25 8.04 0.41
N THR A 67 -5.95 8.39 1.48
CA THR A 67 -7.41 8.27 1.57
C THR A 67 -8.07 9.04 0.43
N ARG A 68 -9.10 8.44 -0.19
CA ARG A 68 -9.81 9.04 -1.35
C ARG A 68 -11.29 9.14 -1.07
N VAL A 69 -11.89 10.22 -1.55
CA VAL A 69 -13.35 10.34 -1.68
C VAL A 69 -13.69 10.12 -3.14
N ARG A 70 -14.64 9.23 -3.40
CA ARG A 70 -15.13 8.89 -4.74
C ARG A 70 -16.55 9.38 -4.89
N VAL A 71 -16.83 9.91 -6.06
CA VAL A 71 -18.18 10.17 -6.55
C VAL A 71 -18.23 9.63 -7.98
N GLY A 72 -19.26 8.88 -8.31
CA GLY A 72 -19.39 8.23 -9.60
C GLY A 72 -20.83 8.24 -10.10
N TYR A 73 -20.98 8.16 -11.41
CA TYR A 73 -22.25 7.88 -12.06
C TYR A 73 -22.06 6.62 -12.90
N GLY A 74 -23.05 5.74 -12.86
CA GLY A 74 -23.09 4.53 -13.68
C GLY A 74 -24.49 4.31 -14.21
N GLU A 75 -24.60 3.67 -15.36
CA GLU A 75 -25.88 3.31 -15.96
C GLU A 75 -25.87 1.81 -16.28
N VAL A 76 -26.86 1.09 -15.78
CA VAL A 76 -27.03 -0.34 -16.05
C VAL A 76 -28.41 -0.52 -16.66
N SER A 77 -28.49 -1.10 -17.86
CA SER A 77 -29.76 -1.37 -18.54
C SER A 77 -30.66 -0.14 -18.77
N GLY A 78 -30.08 1.06 -18.89
CA GLY A 78 -30.82 2.32 -19.08
C GLY A 78 -31.22 3.03 -17.78
N GLU A 79 -30.88 2.46 -16.62
CA GLU A 79 -31.16 3.01 -15.30
C GLU A 79 -29.89 3.65 -14.72
N GLY A 80 -29.99 4.94 -14.40
CA GLY A 80 -28.89 5.72 -13.82
C GLY A 80 -28.71 5.45 -12.33
N SER A 81 -27.46 5.46 -11.88
CA SER A 81 -27.07 5.28 -10.49
C SER A 81 -25.96 6.27 -10.12
N VAL A 82 -26.01 6.77 -8.89
CA VAL A 82 -24.99 7.67 -8.33
C VAL A 82 -24.33 6.95 -7.17
N GLY A 83 -23.00 6.91 -7.20
CA GLY A 83 -22.17 6.31 -6.17
C GLY A 83 -21.36 7.36 -5.42
N VAL A 84 -21.20 7.14 -4.12
CA VAL A 84 -20.25 7.85 -3.26
C VAL A 84 -19.46 6.83 -2.44
N GLY A 85 -18.22 7.15 -2.10
CA GLY A 85 -17.44 6.27 -1.24
C GLY A 85 -16.20 6.93 -0.69
N VAL A 86 -15.63 6.29 0.33
CA VAL A 86 -14.35 6.65 0.91
C VAL A 86 -13.47 5.41 0.85
N GLU A 87 -12.27 5.56 0.30
CA GLU A 87 -11.28 4.50 0.24
C GLU A 87 -10.11 4.81 1.16
N ASP A 88 -9.60 3.77 1.79
CA ASP A 88 -8.30 3.76 2.45
C ASP A 88 -8.18 4.78 3.59
N VAL A 89 -9.16 4.79 4.50
CA VAL A 89 -9.04 5.50 5.79
C VAL A 89 -8.06 4.72 6.67
N PHE A 90 -6.88 5.30 6.91
CA PHE A 90 -5.82 4.67 7.69
C PHE A 90 -6.14 4.63 9.18
N LEU A 91 -5.94 3.46 9.80
CA LEU A 91 -6.08 3.28 11.24
C LEU A 91 -4.76 3.56 11.96
N GLY A 92 -4.48 4.85 12.19
CA GLY A 92 -3.26 5.30 12.87
C GLY A 92 -1.99 4.95 12.09
N ARG A 93 -0.99 4.39 12.78
CA ARG A 93 0.27 3.91 12.18
C ARG A 93 0.26 2.40 11.85
N SER A 94 -0.93 1.80 11.75
CA SER A 94 -1.07 0.38 11.44
C SER A 94 -1.22 0.13 9.95
N ASN A 95 -1.07 -1.13 9.53
CA ASN A 95 -1.30 -1.55 8.15
C ASN A 95 -2.78 -1.77 7.81
N PHE A 96 -3.70 -1.35 8.68
CA PHE A 96 -5.13 -1.51 8.45
C PHE A 96 -5.74 -0.26 7.82
N THR A 97 -6.59 -0.45 6.82
CA THR A 97 -7.43 0.61 6.28
C THR A 97 -8.89 0.19 6.22
N ILE A 98 -9.78 1.16 6.37
CA ILE A 98 -11.23 0.98 6.21
C ILE A 98 -11.67 1.72 4.95
N SER A 99 -12.50 1.06 4.16
CA SER A 99 -13.17 1.65 3.01
C SER A 99 -14.67 1.40 3.13
N GLY A 100 -15.46 2.29 2.54
CA GLY A 100 -16.91 2.13 2.46
C GLY A 100 -17.47 2.84 1.25
N ASP A 101 -18.55 2.29 0.72
CA ASP A 101 -19.21 2.81 -0.47
C ASP A 101 -20.72 2.66 -0.38
N TYR A 102 -21.41 3.55 -1.09
CA TYR A 102 -22.84 3.54 -1.28
C TYR A 102 -23.14 3.92 -2.72
N GLN A 103 -23.99 3.15 -3.39
CA GLN A 103 -24.53 3.45 -4.71
C GLN A 103 -26.04 3.42 -4.65
N GLY A 104 -26.68 4.50 -5.08
CA GLY A 104 -28.13 4.66 -5.08
C GLY A 104 -28.69 4.97 -6.47
N GLY A 105 -29.90 4.46 -6.72
CA GLY A 105 -30.67 4.55 -7.96
C GLY A 105 -31.92 3.68 -7.82
N ASP A 106 -32.37 3.04 -8.90
CA ASP A 106 -33.39 1.97 -8.83
C ASP A 106 -32.87 0.71 -8.11
N ARG A 107 -31.55 0.59 -8.07
CA ARG A 107 -30.77 -0.46 -7.43
C ARG A 107 -29.83 0.17 -6.41
N SER A 108 -29.83 -0.34 -5.20
CA SER A 108 -29.02 0.16 -4.10
C SER A 108 -27.99 -0.87 -3.68
N SER A 109 -26.73 -0.43 -3.56
CA SER A 109 -25.69 -1.24 -2.96
C SER A 109 -24.90 -0.42 -1.95
N TYR A 110 -24.42 -1.08 -0.92
CA TYR A 110 -23.52 -0.47 0.05
C TYR A 110 -22.61 -1.52 0.65
N GLY A 111 -21.46 -1.07 1.13
CA GLY A 111 -20.50 -1.97 1.75
C GLY A 111 -19.49 -1.25 2.61
N ALA A 112 -18.86 -2.04 3.48
CA ALA A 112 -17.72 -1.63 4.27
C ALA A 112 -16.68 -2.76 4.26
N ASP A 113 -15.44 -2.40 3.94
CA ASP A 113 -14.33 -3.33 3.76
C ASP A 113 -13.16 -2.91 4.66
N LEU A 114 -12.58 -3.89 5.35
CA LEU A 114 -11.32 -3.80 6.07
C LEU A 114 -10.20 -4.41 5.22
N HIS A 115 -9.15 -3.64 5.01
CA HIS A 115 -7.95 -4.07 4.30
C HIS A 115 -6.78 -4.22 5.28
N TYR A 116 -5.99 -5.29 5.13
CA TYR A 116 -4.75 -5.47 5.89
C TYR A 116 -3.52 -5.52 4.97
N TYR A 117 -2.75 -4.44 4.89
CA TYR A 117 -1.57 -4.40 4.03
C TYR A 117 -0.46 -5.27 4.62
N VAL A 118 -0.06 -6.31 3.87
CA VAL A 118 0.95 -7.29 4.33
C VAL A 118 2.34 -6.65 4.42
N ARG A 119 2.60 -5.63 3.61
CA ARG A 119 3.85 -4.86 3.61
C ARG A 119 3.64 -3.50 4.27
N PRO A 120 4.73 -2.85 4.73
CA PRO A 120 4.68 -1.46 5.17
C PRO A 120 4.05 -0.57 4.10
N LEU A 121 3.20 0.36 4.52
CA LEU A 121 2.37 1.16 3.62
C LEU A 121 3.18 2.03 2.64
N GLY A 122 4.44 2.34 2.95
CA GLY A 122 5.36 3.05 2.06
C GLY A 122 5.91 2.23 0.89
N SER A 123 5.55 0.94 0.76
CA SER A 123 5.99 0.10 -0.35
C SER A 123 5.35 0.50 -1.68
N ALA A 124 6.10 0.43 -2.78
CA ALA A 124 5.57 0.68 -4.12
C ALA A 124 4.56 -0.39 -4.58
N VAL A 125 4.66 -1.60 -4.03
CA VAL A 125 3.76 -2.71 -4.32
C VAL A 125 3.11 -3.10 -3.00
N ASN A 126 1.80 -3.23 -2.98
CA ASN A 126 1.03 -3.45 -1.77
C ASN A 126 -0.02 -4.54 -2.05
N VAL A 127 -0.15 -5.49 -1.13
CA VAL A 127 -1.14 -6.56 -1.22
C VAL A 127 -1.90 -6.56 0.10
N ALA A 128 -3.22 -6.58 0.00
CA ALA A 128 -4.10 -6.61 1.16
C ALA A 128 -5.19 -7.68 0.97
N PRO A 129 -5.35 -8.64 1.90
CA PRO A 129 -6.59 -9.35 2.00
C PRO A 129 -7.69 -8.38 2.44
N ILE A 130 -8.91 -8.66 1.99
CA ILE A 130 -10.10 -7.86 2.23
C ILE A 130 -11.08 -8.72 3.00
N VAL A 131 -11.66 -8.14 4.04
CA VAL A 131 -12.81 -8.72 4.74
C VAL A 131 -13.80 -7.61 5.04
N GLY A 132 -15.08 -7.86 4.77
CA GLY A 132 -16.09 -6.84 4.90
C GLY A 132 -17.49 -7.40 4.88
N TYR A 133 -18.45 -6.50 4.73
CA TYR A 133 -19.85 -6.81 4.51
C TYR A 133 -20.34 -5.97 3.34
N ARG A 134 -21.09 -6.61 2.44
CA ARG A 134 -21.66 -5.94 1.27
C ARG A 134 -23.11 -6.34 1.11
N HIS A 135 -23.94 -5.35 0.79
CA HIS A 135 -25.32 -5.50 0.38
C HIS A 135 -25.42 -5.08 -1.09
N LEU A 136 -26.01 -5.97 -1.89
CA LEU A 136 -26.43 -5.79 -3.27
C LEU A 136 -27.94 -6.09 -3.31
N ASP A 137 -28.67 -5.58 -4.30
CA ASP A 137 -30.13 -5.72 -4.33
C ASP A 137 -30.65 -7.16 -4.16
N GLU A 138 -29.94 -8.12 -4.76
CA GLU A 138 -30.33 -9.53 -4.76
C GLU A 138 -29.48 -10.39 -3.82
N THR A 139 -28.43 -9.83 -3.19
CA THR A 139 -27.48 -10.62 -2.38
C THR A 139 -26.81 -9.75 -1.33
N ASP A 140 -26.78 -10.23 -0.10
CA ASP A 140 -26.01 -9.62 0.97
C ASP A 140 -25.16 -10.65 1.71
N GLY A 141 -24.07 -10.17 2.32
CA GLY A 141 -23.30 -10.99 3.22
C GLY A 141 -21.86 -10.56 3.35
N VAL A 142 -21.07 -11.49 3.89
CA VAL A 142 -19.64 -11.30 4.09
C VAL A 142 -18.95 -11.15 2.73
N ASN A 143 -18.13 -10.11 2.61
CA ASN A 143 -17.26 -9.90 1.46
C ASN A 143 -15.85 -10.35 1.83
N VAL A 144 -15.24 -11.20 1.01
CA VAL A 144 -13.84 -11.61 1.18
C VAL A 144 -13.10 -11.46 -0.13
N GLY A 145 -11.83 -11.09 -0.09
CA GLY A 145 -11.07 -10.89 -1.32
C GLY A 145 -9.61 -10.55 -1.11
N ALA A 146 -8.99 -10.08 -2.18
CA ALA A 146 -7.66 -9.53 -2.16
C ALA A 146 -7.57 -8.31 -3.08
N ARG A 147 -6.72 -7.36 -2.68
CA ARG A 147 -6.35 -6.17 -3.44
C ARG A 147 -4.86 -6.17 -3.70
N LEU A 148 -4.48 -5.96 -4.94
CA LEU A 148 -3.13 -5.57 -5.34
C LEU A 148 -3.14 -4.09 -5.66
N MET A 149 -2.20 -3.34 -5.08
CA MET A 149 -2.01 -1.91 -5.29
C MET A 149 -0.57 -1.65 -5.74
N LEU A 150 -0.42 -0.95 -6.85
CA LEU A 150 0.85 -0.51 -7.41
C LEU A 150 0.89 1.01 -7.31
N SER A 151 1.71 1.53 -6.41
CA SER A 151 1.96 2.97 -6.25
C SER A 151 3.05 3.38 -7.22
N LEU A 152 2.66 4.03 -8.32
CA LEU A 152 3.61 4.53 -9.33
C LEU A 152 4.28 5.83 -8.87
N SER A 153 3.70 6.50 -7.86
CA SER A 153 4.28 7.64 -7.16
C SER A 153 4.25 7.42 -5.65
N ARG A 154 5.27 7.93 -4.93
CA ARG A 154 5.33 7.88 -3.46
C ARG A 154 4.25 8.76 -2.79
N THR A 155 3.77 9.80 -3.49
CA THR A 155 2.78 10.74 -2.94
C THR A 155 1.34 10.36 -3.30
N GLY A 156 1.10 9.17 -3.84
CA GLY A 156 -0.23 8.73 -4.28
C GLY A 156 -0.78 9.50 -5.48
N ALA A 157 0.08 10.16 -6.27
CA ALA A 157 -0.33 10.90 -7.47
C ALA A 157 -0.74 10.00 -8.64
N ALA A 158 -0.21 8.78 -8.68
CA ALA A 158 -0.52 7.78 -9.68
C ALA A 158 -0.39 6.39 -9.06
N ASP A 159 -1.39 5.56 -9.30
CA ASP A 159 -1.47 4.21 -8.80
C ASP A 159 -2.36 3.36 -9.71
N ILE A 160 -2.18 2.05 -9.61
CA ILE A 160 -3.01 1.05 -10.27
C ILE A 160 -3.45 0.09 -9.17
N SER A 161 -4.76 -0.14 -9.05
CA SER A 161 -5.29 -1.12 -8.11
C SER A 161 -6.14 -2.15 -8.82
N VAL A 162 -5.98 -3.41 -8.42
CA VAL A 162 -6.75 -4.55 -8.89
C VAL A 162 -7.34 -5.21 -7.66
N THR A 163 -8.67 -5.28 -7.61
CA THR A 163 -9.41 -5.91 -6.52
C THR A 163 -10.20 -7.08 -7.07
N GLN A 164 -10.10 -8.22 -6.40
CA GLN A 164 -10.97 -9.37 -6.64
C GLN A 164 -11.59 -9.78 -5.31
N SER A 165 -12.92 -9.83 -5.28
CA SER A 165 -13.66 -10.20 -4.08
C SER A 165 -14.91 -11.01 -4.42
N TRP A 166 -15.42 -11.71 -3.42
CA TRP A 166 -16.62 -12.54 -3.49
C TRP A 166 -17.54 -12.15 -2.33
N VAL A 167 -18.80 -11.90 -2.65
CA VAL A 167 -19.86 -11.59 -1.68
C VAL A 167 -20.60 -12.88 -1.34
N ALA A 168 -20.89 -13.08 -0.06
CA ALA A 168 -21.56 -14.26 0.48
C ALA A 168 -20.93 -15.59 0.00
N PRO A 169 -19.60 -15.78 0.14
CA PRO A 169 -18.94 -17.01 -0.28
C PRO A 169 -19.54 -18.20 0.46
N GLY A 170 -20.01 -19.20 -0.30
CA GLY A 170 -20.64 -20.41 0.27
C GLY A 170 -22.14 -20.30 0.53
N SER A 171 -22.78 -19.19 0.15
CA SER A 171 -24.24 -19.17 -0.04
C SER A 171 -24.59 -19.92 -1.35
N SER A 172 -25.62 -20.76 -1.30
CA SER A 172 -26.10 -21.63 -2.38
C SER A 172 -27.57 -21.40 -2.65
#